data_AF-A0A9W7AU86-F1
#
_entry.id   AF-A0A9W7AU86-F1
#
_cell.length_a   1.000
_cell.length_b   1.000
_cell.length_c   1.000
_cell.angle_alpha   90.00
_cell.angle_beta   90.00
_cell.angle_gamma   90.00
#
_symmetry.space_group_name_H-M   'P 1'
#
loop_
_entity.id
_entity.type
_entity.pdbx_description
1 polymer ?
#
loop_
_entity_poly.entity_id
_entity_poly.type
_entity_poly.pdbx_seq_one_letter_code
_entity_poly.pdbx_strand_id
1 'polypeptide(L)'
;MAFLSITLRTISPSPPPTPPPPQTFKEQIVKRVPNSIYLSSLELSTISFLGTLLNTGGLASLPALKGATLLTSLNIFTPIISSIFGATESERKVDTLTWIGCLTALIASTYALIPDGGGLDIFDGFGGAEFSVLGGSFFFATAKVRLSSMLKVHGDEDLTTGRIVGQAGLAAAGLGIVDETNLAHELGPELFGGGGVVVTDAARIVGGWVGDVTLEQVFWVVASSVLSGAGALWCQGRGQKSVPAPKAQLFFSTQTIFAAVWALVLLHEEITNHELVGGGILVAGLTAVSYLQSRKDDEVEEDKKTQ
;
A
#
# COMPACT_ATOMS: atom_id res chain seq x y z
N MET A 1 -9.85 27.39 -11.36
CA MET A 1 -10.29 26.89 -10.04
C MET A 1 -11.71 26.35 -10.16
N ALA A 2 -11.85 25.11 -10.65
CA ALA A 2 -13.14 24.46 -10.91
C ALA A 2 -13.07 22.98 -10.50
N PHE A 3 -12.72 22.73 -9.23
CA PHE A 3 -12.67 21.40 -8.63
C PHE A 3 -13.24 21.49 -7.22
N LEU A 4 -14.57 21.32 -7.10
CA LEU A 4 -15.28 20.65 -6.01
C LEU A 4 -16.79 20.88 -6.19
N SER A 5 -17.40 20.17 -7.14
CA SER A 5 -18.85 19.97 -7.13
C SER A 5 -19.07 18.49 -6.82
N ILE A 6 -18.80 18.11 -5.58
CA ILE A 6 -19.16 16.80 -5.02
C ILE A 6 -20.68 16.77 -4.98
N THR A 7 -21.26 16.26 -6.06
CA THR A 7 -22.68 15.97 -6.15
C THR A 7 -22.92 14.80 -5.20
N LEU A 8 -23.46 15.10 -4.02
CA LEU A 8 -24.07 14.11 -3.12
C LEU A 8 -25.22 13.46 -3.88
N ARG A 9 -24.91 12.49 -4.75
CA ARG A 9 -25.90 11.52 -5.21
C ARG A 9 -26.37 10.83 -3.94
N THR A 10 -27.64 11.02 -3.62
CA THR A 10 -28.37 10.16 -2.70
C THR A 10 -28.14 8.73 -3.17
N ILE A 11 -27.24 8.02 -2.50
CA ILE A 11 -26.99 6.60 -2.72
C ILE A 11 -28.29 5.92 -2.29
N SER A 12 -29.19 5.68 -3.24
CA SER A 12 -30.23 4.69 -3.04
C SER A 12 -29.48 3.40 -2.72
N PRO A 13 -29.66 2.79 -1.53
CA PRO A 13 -28.99 1.55 -1.20
C PRO A 13 -29.35 0.55 -2.29
N SER A 14 -28.37 0.14 -3.09
CA SER A 14 -28.57 -0.96 -4.03
C SER A 14 -29.01 -2.16 -3.20
N PRO A 15 -30.05 -2.92 -3.63
CA PRO A 15 -30.43 -4.12 -2.92
C PRO A 15 -29.18 -4.99 -2.72
N PRO A 16 -28.98 -5.56 -1.52
CA PRO A 16 -27.78 -6.33 -1.23
C PRO A 16 -27.67 -7.43 -2.29
N PRO A 17 -26.48 -7.61 -2.90
CA PRO A 17 -26.29 -8.63 -3.91
C PRO A 17 -26.70 -9.98 -3.32
N THR A 18 -27.53 -10.72 -4.06
CA THR A 18 -27.92 -12.08 -3.66
C THR A 18 -26.64 -12.89 -3.42
N PRO A 19 -26.48 -13.52 -2.24
CA PRO A 19 -25.24 -14.21 -1.92
C PRO A 19 -25.00 -15.29 -2.98
N PRO A 20 -23.78 -15.37 -3.54
CA PRO A 20 -23.47 -16.38 -4.54
C PRO A 20 -23.68 -17.77 -3.93
N PRO A 21 -24.08 -18.77 -4.75
CA PRO A 21 -24.24 -20.13 -4.28
C PRO A 21 -22.93 -20.60 -3.61
N PRO A 22 -23.02 -21.41 -2.53
CA PRO A 22 -21.84 -21.88 -1.81
C PRO A 22 -20.93 -22.64 -2.79
N GLN A 23 -19.77 -22.07 -3.06
CA GLN A 23 -18.78 -22.66 -3.98
C GLN A 23 -18.17 -23.91 -3.35
N THR A 24 -17.87 -24.90 -4.17
CA THR A 24 -17.20 -26.12 -3.68
C THR A 24 -15.78 -25.79 -3.21
N PHE A 25 -15.29 -26.50 -2.19
CA PHE A 25 -13.95 -26.29 -1.62
C PHE A 25 -12.82 -26.36 -2.68
N LYS A 26 -13.01 -27.17 -3.74
CA LYS A 26 -12.09 -27.23 -4.88
C LYS A 26 -12.07 -25.92 -5.67
N GLU A 27 -13.22 -25.32 -5.94
CA GLU A 27 -13.29 -24.00 -6.60
C GLU A 27 -12.71 -22.90 -5.71
N GLN A 28 -12.86 -23.01 -4.39
CA GLN A 28 -12.26 -22.06 -3.43
C GLN A 28 -10.73 -22.16 -3.40
N ILE A 29 -10.17 -23.37 -3.40
CA ILE A 29 -8.71 -23.58 -3.51
C ILE A 29 -8.19 -23.06 -4.85
N VAL A 30 -8.94 -23.27 -5.94
CA VAL A 30 -8.59 -22.76 -7.26
C VAL A 30 -8.61 -21.23 -7.27
N LYS A 31 -9.62 -20.59 -6.64
CA LYS A 31 -9.75 -19.14 -6.59
C LYS A 31 -8.83 -18.47 -5.56
N ARG A 32 -8.33 -19.19 -4.55
CA ARG A 32 -7.45 -18.69 -3.47
C ARG A 32 -7.99 -17.45 -2.73
N VAL A 33 -9.31 -17.23 -2.69
CA VAL A 33 -9.94 -16.09 -2.01
C VAL A 33 -10.90 -16.62 -0.94
N PRO A 34 -10.84 -16.13 0.31
CA PRO A 34 -11.80 -16.54 1.34
C PRO A 34 -13.23 -16.09 0.99
N ASN A 35 -14.22 -16.96 1.25
CA ASN A 35 -15.63 -16.61 1.05
C ASN A 35 -16.15 -15.56 2.05
N SER A 36 -15.51 -15.44 3.22
CA SER A 36 -15.88 -14.47 4.24
C SER A 36 -15.17 -13.14 3.98
N ILE A 37 -15.95 -12.06 3.94
CA ILE A 37 -15.42 -10.70 3.82
C ILE A 37 -14.58 -10.30 5.05
N TYR A 38 -14.97 -10.76 6.24
CA TYR A 38 -14.24 -10.50 7.49
C TYR A 38 -12.88 -11.17 7.49
N LEU A 39 -12.80 -12.41 7.01
CA LEU A 39 -11.53 -13.14 6.94
C LEU A 39 -10.60 -12.54 5.88
N SER A 40 -11.17 -12.11 4.74
CA SER A 40 -10.43 -11.40 3.69
C SER A 40 -9.90 -10.06 4.18
N SER A 41 -10.72 -9.30 4.91
CA SER A 41 -10.35 -8.03 5.52
C SER A 41 -9.26 -8.21 6.58
N LEU A 42 -9.37 -9.24 7.43
CA LEU A 42 -8.37 -9.57 8.43
C LEU A 42 -7.04 -9.97 7.79
N GLU A 43 -7.07 -10.81 6.75
CA GLU A 43 -5.89 -11.20 5.99
C GLU A 43 -5.17 -9.97 5.42
N LEU A 44 -5.89 -9.08 4.72
CA LEU A 44 -5.33 -7.85 4.16
C LEU A 44 -4.78 -6.92 5.25
N SER A 45 -5.47 -6.84 6.38
CA SER A 45 -5.06 -6.02 7.51
C SER A 45 -3.75 -6.52 8.10
N THR A 46 -3.64 -7.83 8.34
CA THR A 46 -2.43 -8.45 8.88
C THR A 46 -1.24 -8.26 7.96
N ILE A 47 -1.41 -8.53 6.66
CA ILE A 47 -0.34 -8.36 5.67
C ILE A 47 0.11 -6.89 5.62
N SER A 48 -0.84 -5.95 5.60
CA SER A 48 -0.52 -4.51 5.54
C SER A 48 0.09 -3.98 6.84
N PHE A 49 -0.34 -4.51 7.98
CA PHE A 49 0.20 -4.19 9.29
C PHE A 49 1.65 -4.66 9.42
N LEU A 50 1.95 -5.91 9.02
CA LEU A 50 3.33 -6.42 8.97
C LEU A 50 4.21 -5.57 8.05
N GLY A 51 3.68 -5.19 6.87
CA GLY A 51 4.36 -4.27 5.96
C GLY A 51 4.70 -2.93 6.62
N THR A 52 3.75 -2.38 7.39
CA THR A 52 3.90 -1.11 8.09
C THR A 52 4.90 -1.22 9.25
N LEU A 53 4.86 -2.29 10.04
CA LEU A 53 5.81 -2.53 11.13
C LEU A 53 7.25 -2.63 10.62
N LEU A 54 7.47 -3.48 9.62
CA LEU A 54 8.80 -3.67 9.04
C LEU A 54 9.32 -2.39 8.38
N ASN A 55 8.47 -1.68 7.65
CA ASN A 55 8.86 -0.42 7.03
C ASN A 55 9.19 0.65 8.08
N THR A 56 8.34 0.83 9.08
CA THR A 56 8.56 1.82 10.16
C THR A 56 9.81 1.51 10.96
N GLY A 57 10.01 0.24 11.35
CA GLY A 57 11.19 -0.20 12.08
C GLY A 57 12.49 -0.03 11.27
N GLY A 58 12.44 -0.27 9.96
CA GLY A 58 13.59 -0.03 9.07
C GLY A 58 13.88 1.46 8.87
N LEU A 59 12.84 2.28 8.64
CA LEU A 59 12.98 3.72 8.43
C LEU A 59 13.47 4.47 9.68
N ALA A 60 13.27 3.92 10.88
CA ALA A 60 13.81 4.50 12.11
C ALA A 60 15.35 4.56 12.14
N SER A 61 16.02 3.67 11.39
CA SER A 61 17.48 3.54 11.36
C SER A 61 18.11 3.90 10.01
N LEU A 62 17.29 4.26 9.01
CA LEU A 62 17.76 4.56 7.66
C LEU A 62 17.59 6.04 7.32
N PRO A 63 18.52 6.62 6.53
CA PRO A 63 18.25 7.88 5.86
C PRO A 63 16.99 7.78 5.00
N ALA A 64 16.15 8.82 5.03
CA ALA A 64 14.87 8.86 4.33
C ALA A 64 15.01 8.52 2.83
N LEU A 65 16.08 8.98 2.19
CA LEU A 65 16.37 8.76 0.77
C LEU A 65 16.64 7.28 0.44
N LYS A 66 17.43 6.60 1.28
CA LYS A 66 17.71 5.17 1.14
C LYS A 66 16.43 4.36 1.37
N GLY A 67 15.65 4.72 2.39
CA GLY A 67 14.34 4.13 2.65
C GLY A 67 13.36 4.27 1.47
N ALA A 68 13.23 5.48 0.92
CA ALA A 68 12.40 5.74 -0.25
C ALA A 68 12.85 4.91 -1.46
N THR A 69 14.16 4.86 -1.72
CA THR A 69 14.75 4.06 -2.80
C THR A 69 14.41 2.57 -2.64
N LEU A 70 14.58 2.00 -1.44
CA LEU A 70 14.22 0.61 -1.18
C LEU A 70 12.73 0.36 -1.35
N LEU A 71 11.87 1.32 -0.99
CA LEU A 71 10.41 1.22 -1.16
C LEU A 71 10.01 1.19 -2.66
N THR A 72 10.82 1.76 -3.56
CA THR A 72 10.57 1.66 -5.01
C THR A 72 10.64 0.22 -5.54
N SER A 73 11.25 -0.72 -4.80
CA SER A 73 11.24 -2.15 -5.11
C SER A 73 9.82 -2.74 -5.27
N LEU A 74 8.81 -2.06 -4.74
CA LEU A 74 7.39 -2.33 -4.99
C LEU A 74 7.05 -2.44 -6.48
N ASN A 75 7.73 -1.66 -7.33
CA ASN A 75 7.53 -1.69 -8.77
C ASN A 75 7.84 -3.07 -9.37
N ILE A 76 8.76 -3.84 -8.76
CA ILE A 76 9.14 -5.18 -9.22
C ILE A 76 8.47 -6.28 -8.40
N PHE A 77 8.32 -6.11 -7.09
CA PHE A 77 7.62 -7.10 -6.27
C PHE A 77 6.15 -7.27 -6.68
N THR A 78 5.46 -6.20 -7.08
CA THR A 78 4.05 -6.31 -7.48
C THR A 78 3.82 -7.24 -8.67
N PRO A 79 4.51 -7.09 -9.83
CA PRO A 79 4.36 -8.03 -10.94
C PRO A 79 4.88 -9.45 -10.63
N ILE A 80 5.96 -9.61 -9.84
CA ILE A 80 6.44 -10.93 -9.39
C ILE A 80 5.35 -11.64 -8.57
N ILE A 81 4.80 -10.97 -7.58
CA ILE A 81 3.80 -11.56 -6.69
C ILE A 81 2.50 -11.80 -7.46
N SER A 82 2.13 -10.92 -8.39
CA SER A 82 0.96 -11.15 -9.25
C SER A 82 1.10 -12.40 -10.11
N SER A 83 2.29 -12.65 -10.68
CA SER A 83 2.52 -13.84 -11.51
C SER A 83 2.41 -15.14 -10.74
N ILE A 84 2.76 -15.14 -9.44
CA ILE A 84 2.74 -16.32 -8.57
C ILE A 84 1.39 -16.49 -7.83
N PHE A 85 0.83 -15.39 -7.33
CA PHE A 85 -0.28 -15.38 -6.37
C PHE A 85 -1.58 -14.78 -6.90
N GLY A 86 -1.63 -14.30 -8.15
CA GLY A 86 -2.87 -13.82 -8.76
C GLY A 86 -4.02 -14.82 -8.66
N ALA A 87 -5.22 -14.38 -8.31
CA ALA A 87 -6.38 -15.26 -8.16
C ALA A 87 -6.89 -15.80 -9.49
N THR A 88 -6.71 -15.02 -10.57
CA THR A 88 -7.13 -15.39 -11.92
C THR A 88 -5.94 -15.63 -12.85
N GLU A 89 -6.13 -16.44 -13.89
CA GLU A 89 -5.08 -16.68 -14.89
C GLU A 89 -4.65 -15.37 -15.58
N SER A 90 -5.59 -14.46 -15.80
CA SER A 90 -5.31 -13.12 -16.35
C SER A 90 -4.48 -12.23 -15.41
N GLU A 91 -4.56 -12.40 -14.08
CA GLU A 91 -3.67 -11.71 -13.13
C GLU A 91 -2.28 -12.33 -13.06
N ARG A 92 -2.17 -13.64 -13.29
CA ARG A 92 -0.87 -14.33 -13.30
C ARG A 92 -0.09 -14.06 -14.58
N LYS A 93 -0.79 -13.88 -15.69
CA LYS A 93 -0.20 -13.49 -16.98
C LYS A 93 0.06 -11.99 -17.00
N VAL A 94 1.19 -11.57 -16.40
CA VAL A 94 1.66 -10.19 -16.45
C VAL A 94 2.23 -9.90 -17.84
N ASP A 95 1.65 -8.91 -18.52
CA ASP A 95 2.06 -8.52 -19.87
C ASP A 95 3.49 -7.96 -19.89
N THR A 96 4.23 -8.23 -20.96
CA THR A 96 5.63 -7.78 -21.14
C THR A 96 5.74 -6.26 -21.08
N LEU A 97 4.77 -5.50 -21.60
CA LEU A 97 4.80 -4.04 -21.51
C LEU A 97 4.65 -3.57 -20.05
N THR A 98 3.90 -4.31 -19.23
CA THR A 98 3.78 -4.01 -17.79
C THR A 98 5.12 -4.23 -17.08
N TRP A 99 5.83 -5.31 -17.41
CA TRP A 99 7.19 -5.54 -16.88
C TRP A 99 8.16 -4.42 -17.25
N ILE A 100 8.15 -3.99 -18.52
CA ILE A 100 8.98 -2.89 -19.00
C ILE A 100 8.61 -1.61 -18.23
N GLY A 101 7.32 -1.28 -18.13
CA GLY A 101 6.88 -0.11 -17.37
C GLY A 101 7.30 -0.13 -15.91
N CYS A 102 7.20 -1.28 -15.25
CA CYS A 102 7.63 -1.46 -13.86
C CYS A 102 9.16 -1.30 -13.69
N LEU A 103 9.95 -1.86 -14.61
CA LEU A 103 11.41 -1.70 -14.61
C LEU A 103 11.82 -0.25 -14.87
N THR A 104 11.21 0.39 -15.87
CA THR A 104 11.42 1.82 -16.14
C THR A 104 11.04 2.65 -14.93
N ALA A 105 9.92 2.35 -14.27
CA ALA A 105 9.49 3.08 -13.08
C ALA A 105 10.46 2.92 -11.91
N LEU A 106 11.00 1.72 -11.69
CA LEU A 106 12.03 1.46 -10.68
C LEU A 106 13.30 2.28 -10.96
N ILE A 107 13.83 2.20 -12.19
CA ILE A 107 15.07 2.88 -12.59
C ILE A 107 14.87 4.40 -12.48
N ALA A 108 13.78 4.91 -13.04
CA ALA A 108 13.49 6.34 -13.06
C ALA A 108 13.29 6.90 -11.65
N SER A 109 12.55 6.19 -10.78
CA SER A 109 12.34 6.60 -9.39
C SER A 109 13.64 6.53 -8.58
N THR A 110 14.46 5.50 -8.79
CA THR A 110 15.77 5.39 -8.11
C THR A 110 16.71 6.50 -8.55
N TYR A 111 16.74 6.80 -9.86
CA TYR A 111 17.55 7.88 -10.40
C TYR A 111 17.09 9.26 -9.91
N ALA A 112 15.78 9.48 -9.82
CA ALA A 112 15.21 10.72 -9.29
C ALA A 112 15.60 10.98 -7.83
N LEU A 113 15.98 9.95 -7.07
CA LEU A 113 16.40 10.09 -5.68
C LEU A 113 17.91 10.36 -5.54
N ILE A 114 18.69 10.46 -6.62
CA ILE A 114 20.12 10.76 -6.54
C ILE A 114 20.34 12.26 -6.26
N PRO A 115 21.10 12.65 -5.23
CA PRO A 115 21.37 14.06 -4.95
C PRO A 115 22.36 14.65 -5.98
N ASP A 116 22.17 15.92 -6.37
CA ASP A 116 22.96 16.61 -7.42
C ASP A 116 24.48 16.72 -7.15
N GLY A 117 24.95 16.39 -5.95
CA GLY A 117 26.36 16.46 -5.53
C GLY A 117 26.96 15.15 -5.00
N GLY A 118 26.27 14.01 -5.11
CA GLY A 118 26.74 12.76 -4.52
C GLY A 118 26.20 11.49 -5.18
N GLY A 119 26.93 10.39 -5.01
CA GLY A 119 26.44 9.06 -5.34
C GLY A 119 25.41 8.58 -4.32
N LEU A 120 24.52 7.68 -4.73
CA LEU A 120 23.60 7.00 -3.80
C LEU A 120 24.25 5.68 -3.38
N ASP A 121 24.76 5.64 -2.15
CA ASP A 121 25.34 4.42 -1.56
C ASP A 121 24.24 3.45 -1.12
N ILE A 122 23.53 2.89 -2.10
CA ILE A 122 22.44 1.91 -1.88
C ILE A 122 23.00 0.64 -1.24
N PHE A 123 24.17 0.22 -1.72
CA PHE A 123 24.76 -1.08 -1.39
C PHE A 123 25.80 -1.02 -0.29
N ASP A 124 26.23 0.17 0.12
CA ASP A 124 27.13 0.28 1.25
C ASP A 124 26.34 0.03 2.56
N GLY A 125 26.89 -0.83 3.40
CA GLY A 125 26.30 -1.18 4.70
C GLY A 125 24.92 -1.85 4.66
N PHE A 126 24.67 -2.76 3.71
CA PHE A 126 23.39 -3.50 3.69
C PHE A 126 23.19 -4.33 4.96
N GLY A 127 22.23 -3.95 5.80
CA GLY A 127 22.00 -4.52 7.13
C GLY A 127 20.53 -4.83 7.42
N GLY A 128 20.23 -4.99 8.71
CA GLY A 128 18.90 -5.39 9.16
C GLY A 128 17.81 -4.38 8.80
N ALA A 129 18.12 -3.09 8.79
CA ALA A 129 17.15 -2.04 8.50
C ALA A 129 16.73 -2.06 7.02
N GLU A 130 17.68 -2.26 6.09
CA GLU A 130 17.41 -2.40 4.67
C GLU A 130 16.56 -3.64 4.37
N PHE A 131 16.89 -4.78 4.99
CA PHE A 131 16.06 -5.99 4.90
C PHE A 131 14.65 -5.77 5.46
N SER A 132 14.52 -4.99 6.53
CA SER A 132 13.22 -4.64 7.09
C SER A 132 12.39 -3.82 6.11
N VAL A 133 12.95 -2.77 5.48
CA VAL A 133 12.23 -1.97 4.47
C VAL A 133 11.89 -2.80 3.21
N LEU A 134 12.80 -3.64 2.74
CA LEU A 134 12.52 -4.55 1.62
C LEU A 134 11.43 -5.58 1.97
N GLY A 135 11.47 -6.14 3.17
CA GLY A 135 10.41 -7.01 3.70
C GLY A 135 9.07 -6.27 3.74
N GLY A 136 9.06 -5.04 4.25
CA GLY A 136 7.89 -4.17 4.25
C GLY A 136 7.32 -3.96 2.84
N SER A 137 8.19 -3.68 1.88
CA SER A 137 7.85 -3.54 0.46
C SER A 137 7.23 -4.82 -0.11
N PHE A 138 7.80 -5.99 0.20
CA PHE A 138 7.25 -7.28 -0.20
C PHE A 138 5.82 -7.50 0.35
N PHE A 139 5.58 -7.21 1.64
CA PHE A 139 4.25 -7.33 2.24
C PHE A 139 3.26 -6.33 1.63
N PHE A 140 3.66 -5.09 1.37
CA PHE A 140 2.80 -4.12 0.69
C PHE A 140 2.44 -4.54 -0.74
N ALA A 141 3.39 -5.08 -1.51
CA ALA A 141 3.11 -5.65 -2.82
C ALA A 141 2.16 -6.85 -2.73
N THR A 142 2.34 -7.71 -1.72
CA THR A 142 1.41 -8.81 -1.41
C THR A 142 0.00 -8.29 -1.11
N ALA A 143 -0.13 -7.29 -0.24
CA ALA A 143 -1.41 -6.68 0.08
C ALA A 143 -2.10 -6.11 -1.16
N LYS A 144 -1.36 -5.46 -2.07
CA LYS A 144 -1.90 -4.94 -3.34
C LYS A 144 -2.45 -6.04 -4.24
N VAL A 145 -1.70 -7.13 -4.44
CA VAL A 145 -2.13 -8.25 -5.29
C VAL A 145 -3.33 -8.98 -4.69
N ARG A 146 -3.32 -9.20 -3.37
CA ARG A 146 -4.44 -9.81 -2.64
C ARG A 146 -5.68 -8.94 -2.67
N LEU A 147 -5.54 -7.62 -2.51
CA LEU A 147 -6.66 -6.67 -2.60
C LEU A 147 -7.32 -6.74 -3.98
N SER A 148 -6.54 -6.61 -5.06
CA SER A 148 -7.03 -6.77 -6.45
C SER A 148 -7.80 -8.08 -6.66
N SER A 149 -7.30 -9.18 -6.07
CA SER A 149 -7.95 -10.49 -6.17
C SER A 149 -9.28 -10.54 -5.41
N MET A 150 -9.34 -9.97 -4.22
CA MET A 150 -10.51 -10.00 -3.33
C MET A 150 -11.62 -9.05 -3.78
N LEU A 151 -11.27 -7.90 -4.39
CA LEU A 151 -12.22 -6.91 -4.94
C LEU A 151 -13.08 -7.45 -6.09
N LYS A 152 -12.71 -8.60 -6.67
CA LYS A 152 -13.53 -9.29 -7.69
C LYS A 152 -14.68 -10.09 -7.09
N VAL A 153 -14.58 -10.44 -5.80
CA VAL A 153 -15.55 -11.29 -5.09
C VAL A 153 -16.35 -10.46 -4.09
N HIS A 154 -15.68 -9.53 -3.41
CA HIS A 154 -16.26 -8.71 -2.34
C HIS A 154 -16.47 -7.26 -2.80
N GLY A 155 -17.40 -6.55 -2.17
CA GLY A 155 -17.60 -5.11 -2.41
C GLY A 155 -16.38 -4.30 -2.01
N ASP A 156 -16.06 -3.25 -2.79
CA ASP A 156 -14.88 -2.40 -2.56
C ASP A 156 -14.96 -1.57 -1.28
N GLU A 157 -16.16 -1.11 -0.94
CA GLU A 157 -16.41 -0.31 0.27
C GLU A 157 -16.28 -1.15 1.54
N ASP A 158 -16.93 -2.31 1.58
CA ASP A 158 -16.91 -3.21 2.73
C ASP A 158 -15.51 -3.78 2.99
N LEU A 159 -14.80 -4.19 1.93
CA LEU A 159 -13.45 -4.74 2.05
C LEU A 159 -12.43 -3.68 2.48
N THR A 160 -12.52 -2.47 1.92
CA THR A 160 -11.65 -1.36 2.32
C THR A 160 -11.92 -0.94 3.77
N THR A 161 -13.19 -0.84 4.16
CA THR A 161 -13.58 -0.49 5.53
C THR A 161 -13.09 -1.55 6.50
N GLY A 162 -13.33 -2.83 6.19
CA GLY A 162 -12.85 -3.95 7.00
C GLY A 162 -11.33 -3.97 7.13
N ARG A 163 -10.60 -3.62 6.06
CA ARG A 163 -9.13 -3.48 6.09
C ARG A 163 -8.67 -2.35 7.01
N ILE A 164 -9.28 -1.17 6.92
CA ILE A 164 -8.93 -0.03 7.77
C ILE A 164 -9.18 -0.35 9.25
N VAL A 165 -10.36 -0.89 9.56
CA VAL A 165 -10.74 -1.29 10.93
C VAL A 165 -9.81 -2.38 11.45
N GLY A 166 -9.51 -3.39 10.65
CA GLY A 166 -8.59 -4.47 11.03
C GLY A 166 -7.17 -3.98 11.27
N GLN A 167 -6.65 -3.07 10.42
CA GLN A 167 -5.33 -2.47 10.63
C GLN A 167 -5.29 -1.60 11.89
N ALA A 168 -6.33 -0.82 12.16
CA ALA A 168 -6.44 -0.02 13.38
C ALA A 168 -6.47 -0.92 14.63
N GLY A 169 -7.24 -2.02 14.58
CA GLY A 169 -7.29 -3.00 15.67
C GLY A 169 -5.93 -3.69 15.92
N LEU A 170 -5.24 -4.10 14.86
CA LEU A 170 -3.90 -4.68 14.97
C LEU A 170 -2.86 -3.67 15.49
N ALA A 171 -2.94 -2.41 15.06
CA ALA A 171 -2.07 -1.36 15.57
C ALA A 171 -2.30 -1.10 17.07
N ALA A 172 -3.56 -1.02 17.51
CA ALA A 172 -3.90 -0.87 18.92
C ALA A 172 -3.42 -2.07 19.75
N ALA A 173 -3.60 -3.30 19.24
CA ALA A 173 -3.08 -4.50 19.89
C ALA A 173 -1.56 -4.51 19.96
N GLY A 174 -0.87 -4.12 18.89
CA GLY A 174 0.58 -4.00 18.84
C GLY A 174 1.13 -2.99 19.86
N LEU A 175 0.48 -1.83 20.01
CA LEU A 175 0.84 -0.85 21.05
C LEU A 175 0.70 -1.41 22.46
N GLY A 176 -0.37 -2.18 22.72
CA GLY A 176 -0.55 -2.86 24.02
C GLY A 176 0.56 -3.88 24.33
N ILE A 177 1.06 -4.60 23.33
CA ILE A 177 2.15 -5.58 23.49
C ILE A 177 3.49 -4.89 23.75
N VAL A 178 3.80 -3.81 23.01
CA VAL A 178 5.07 -3.08 23.16
C VAL A 178 5.19 -2.47 24.56
N ASP A 179 4.09 -1.99 25.12
CA ASP A 179 4.09 -1.49 26.49
C ASP A 179 4.43 -2.58 27.51
N GLU A 180 3.80 -3.76 27.43
CA GLU A 180 4.10 -4.88 28.34
C GLU A 180 5.59 -5.24 28.30
N THR A 181 6.23 -5.22 27.12
CA THR A 181 7.67 -5.52 27.00
C THR A 181 8.58 -4.45 27.58
N ASN A 182 8.23 -3.17 27.46
CA ASN A 182 9.01 -2.08 28.06
C ASN A 182 8.82 -2.04 29.58
N LEU A 183 7.59 -2.23 30.04
CA LEU A 183 7.27 -2.35 31.46
C LEU A 183 7.94 -3.61 32.07
N ALA A 184 8.00 -4.72 31.33
CA ALA A 184 8.69 -5.94 31.73
C ALA A 184 10.20 -5.74 31.87
N HIS A 185 10.78 -4.97 30.97
CA HIS A 185 12.20 -4.62 30.99
C HIS A 185 12.53 -3.68 32.17
N GLU A 186 11.60 -2.80 32.56
CA GLU A 186 11.78 -1.89 33.70
C GLU A 186 11.48 -2.53 35.07
N LEU A 187 10.50 -3.43 35.17
CA LEU A 187 10.08 -4.04 36.45
C LEU A 187 10.78 -5.37 36.78
N GLY A 188 11.56 -5.94 35.85
CA GLY A 188 12.34 -7.15 36.06
C GLY A 188 11.50 -8.45 36.16
N PRO A 189 12.16 -9.62 36.17
CA PRO A 189 11.51 -10.94 36.05
C PRO A 189 10.67 -11.37 37.27
N GLU A 190 10.61 -10.59 38.35
CA GLU A 190 9.95 -11.00 39.59
C GLU A 190 8.42 -10.85 39.56
N LEU A 191 7.83 -10.13 38.58
CA LEU A 191 6.38 -9.90 38.52
C LEU A 191 5.61 -10.76 37.49
N PHE A 192 6.27 -11.45 36.56
CA PHE A 192 5.60 -12.14 35.43
C PHE A 192 5.00 -13.52 35.76
N GLY A 193 4.59 -13.72 37.02
CA GLY A 193 3.88 -14.91 37.47
C GLY A 193 2.35 -14.86 37.34
N GLY A 194 1.76 -13.80 36.78
CA GLY A 194 0.30 -13.62 36.79
C GLY A 194 -0.26 -13.14 35.46
N GLY A 195 -0.70 -14.07 34.62
CA GLY A 195 -1.41 -13.77 33.38
C GLY A 195 -2.79 -13.17 33.64
N GLY A 196 -3.03 -11.95 33.14
CA GLY A 196 -4.41 -11.46 32.96
C GLY A 196 -4.65 -9.99 33.24
N VAL A 197 -3.92 -9.06 32.62
CA VAL A 197 -4.30 -7.63 32.59
C VAL A 197 -3.84 -6.98 31.27
N VAL A 198 -4.38 -7.41 30.13
CA VAL A 198 -3.89 -6.95 28.79
C VAL A 198 -4.63 -5.71 28.26
N VAL A 199 -5.83 -5.40 28.78
CA VAL A 199 -6.71 -4.39 28.17
C VAL A 199 -6.74 -3.05 28.92
N THR A 200 -6.52 -3.04 30.24
CA THR A 200 -6.64 -1.83 31.06
C THR A 200 -5.44 -0.89 30.95
N ASP A 201 -4.23 -1.39 30.66
CA ASP A 201 -3.02 -0.56 30.61
C ASP A 201 -2.77 0.11 29.25
N ALA A 202 -3.10 -0.57 28.14
CA ALA A 202 -3.11 0.07 26.82
C ALA A 202 -4.07 1.28 26.79
N ALA A 203 -5.25 1.17 27.42
CA ALA A 203 -6.18 2.27 27.57
C ALA A 203 -5.64 3.39 28.47
N ARG A 204 -4.81 3.08 29.46
CA ARG A 204 -4.17 4.06 30.35
C ARG A 204 -3.07 4.84 29.64
N ILE A 205 -2.31 4.21 28.75
CA ILE A 205 -1.24 4.87 27.98
C ILE A 205 -1.80 5.68 26.85
N VAL A 206 -2.78 5.12 26.12
CA VAL A 206 -3.54 5.91 25.16
C VAL A 206 -4.22 7.07 25.89
N GLY A 207 -4.80 6.84 27.07
CA GLY A 207 -5.39 7.89 27.91
C GLY A 207 -4.38 8.95 28.39
N GLY A 208 -3.16 8.55 28.73
CA GLY A 208 -2.08 9.45 29.12
C GLY A 208 -1.58 10.30 27.95
N TRP A 209 -1.28 9.67 26.81
CA TRP A 209 -0.96 10.36 25.57
C TRP A 209 -2.09 11.31 25.16
N VAL A 210 -3.34 10.83 25.12
CA VAL A 210 -4.51 11.64 24.76
C VAL A 210 -4.69 12.82 25.73
N GLY A 211 -4.31 12.68 27.00
CA GLY A 211 -4.33 13.76 27.99
C GLY A 211 -3.30 14.86 27.71
N ASP A 212 -2.16 14.50 27.13
CA ASP A 212 -1.04 15.41 26.85
C ASP A 212 -1.06 15.98 25.41
N VAL A 213 -1.88 15.41 24.51
CA VAL A 213 -1.97 15.84 23.12
C VAL A 213 -2.88 17.07 23.01
N THR A 214 -2.37 18.15 22.43
CA THR A 214 -3.18 19.36 22.19
C THR A 214 -4.25 19.10 21.14
N LEU A 215 -5.38 19.82 21.18
CA LEU A 215 -6.42 19.73 20.15
C LEU A 215 -5.86 19.95 18.73
N GLU A 216 -4.85 20.79 18.60
CA GLU A 216 -4.15 21.04 17.33
C GLU A 216 -3.38 19.81 16.86
N GLN A 217 -2.64 19.14 17.74
CA GLN A 217 -1.93 17.90 17.40
C GLN A 217 -2.91 16.78 17.02
N VAL A 218 -4.01 16.63 17.78
CA VAL A 218 -5.08 15.68 17.41
C VAL A 218 -5.60 16.00 16.02
N PHE A 219 -5.88 17.28 15.72
CA PHE A 219 -6.36 17.68 14.41
C PHE A 219 -5.39 17.28 13.29
N TRP A 220 -4.08 17.54 13.44
CA TRP A 220 -3.08 17.19 12.42
C TRP A 220 -2.91 15.67 12.27
N VAL A 221 -2.96 14.91 13.36
CA VAL A 221 -2.90 13.44 13.33
C VAL A 221 -4.13 12.85 12.65
N VAL A 222 -5.32 13.36 12.98
CA VAL A 222 -6.57 12.92 12.34
C VAL A 222 -6.58 13.33 10.87
N ALA A 223 -6.21 14.56 10.54
CA ALA A 223 -6.18 15.05 9.17
C ALA A 223 -5.20 14.23 8.31
N SER A 224 -3.99 13.98 8.81
CA SER A 224 -3.00 13.17 8.09
C SER A 224 -3.45 11.72 7.95
N SER A 225 -3.93 11.07 9.01
CA SER A 225 -4.38 9.66 8.97
C SER A 225 -5.62 9.45 8.09
N VAL A 226 -6.59 10.37 8.12
CA VAL A 226 -7.80 10.29 7.29
C VAL A 226 -7.48 10.56 5.83
N LEU A 227 -6.77 11.65 5.52
CA LEU A 227 -6.50 12.03 4.13
C LEU A 227 -5.51 11.08 3.46
N SER A 228 -4.33 10.90 4.07
CA SER A 228 -3.24 10.11 3.48
C SER A 228 -3.41 8.60 3.69
N GLY A 229 -4.07 8.18 4.78
CA GLY A 229 -4.28 6.77 5.10
C GLY A 229 -5.60 6.28 4.51
N ALA A 230 -6.71 6.59 5.18
CA ALA A 230 -8.03 6.05 4.83
C ALA A 230 -8.48 6.48 3.41
N GLY A 231 -8.29 7.74 3.06
CA GLY A 231 -8.63 8.28 1.75
C GLY A 231 -7.83 7.63 0.62
N ALA A 232 -6.51 7.49 0.79
CA ALA A 232 -5.67 6.82 -0.19
C ALA A 232 -6.03 5.33 -0.34
N LEU A 233 -6.34 4.64 0.76
CA LEU A 233 -6.79 3.24 0.72
C LEU A 233 -8.13 3.08 0.02
N TRP A 234 -9.08 4.00 0.23
CA TRP A 234 -10.35 4.02 -0.48
C TRP A 234 -10.19 4.26 -1.98
N CYS A 235 -9.41 5.27 -2.36
CA CYS A 235 -9.08 5.53 -3.76
C CYS A 235 -8.36 4.34 -4.40
N GLN A 236 -7.43 3.72 -3.67
CA GLN A 236 -6.71 2.52 -4.12
C GLN A 236 -7.67 1.35 -4.35
N GLY A 237 -8.55 1.04 -3.39
CA GLY A 237 -9.51 -0.05 -3.52
C GLY A 237 -10.43 0.16 -4.72
N ARG A 238 -10.92 1.39 -4.89
CA ARG A 238 -11.78 1.74 -6.02
C ARG A 238 -11.06 1.64 -7.37
N GLY A 239 -9.81 2.11 -7.45
CA GLY A 239 -8.99 2.01 -8.66
C GLY A 239 -8.63 0.56 -9.01
N GLN A 240 -8.25 -0.25 -8.01
CA GLN A 240 -7.87 -1.65 -8.20
C GLN A 240 -9.04 -2.58 -8.54
N LYS A 241 -10.28 -2.12 -8.34
CA LYS A 241 -11.47 -2.83 -8.84
C LYS A 241 -11.49 -2.89 -10.36
N SER A 242 -11.01 -1.84 -11.03
CA SER A 242 -11.00 -1.73 -12.49
C SER A 242 -9.67 -2.08 -13.12
N VAL A 243 -8.56 -1.90 -12.39
CA VAL A 243 -7.21 -2.07 -12.94
C VAL A 243 -6.44 -3.13 -12.12
N PRO A 244 -5.93 -4.20 -12.76
CA PRO A 244 -5.12 -5.22 -12.07
C PRO A 244 -3.92 -4.63 -11.35
N ALA A 245 -3.53 -5.24 -10.22
CA ALA A 245 -2.45 -4.73 -9.38
C ALA A 245 -1.14 -4.35 -10.12
N PRO A 246 -0.60 -5.15 -11.07
CA PRO A 246 0.59 -4.76 -11.83
C PRO A 246 0.42 -3.50 -12.68
N LYS A 247 -0.73 -3.36 -13.36
CA LYS A 247 -1.04 -2.15 -14.15
C LYS A 247 -1.26 -0.95 -13.22
N ALA A 248 -1.92 -1.15 -12.08
CA ALA A 248 -2.11 -0.10 -11.07
C ALA A 248 -0.79 0.38 -10.47
N GLN A 249 0.21 -0.50 -10.34
CA GLN A 249 1.53 -0.14 -9.82
C GLN A 249 2.25 0.90 -10.67
N LEU A 250 2.03 0.88 -11.99
CA LEU A 250 2.54 1.92 -12.90
C LEU A 250 2.02 3.30 -12.50
N PHE A 251 0.72 3.42 -12.21
CA PHE A 251 0.13 4.66 -11.72
C PHE A 251 0.67 5.01 -10.32
N PHE A 252 0.81 4.05 -9.41
CA PHE A 252 1.38 4.33 -8.09
C PHE A 252 2.83 4.80 -8.13
N SER A 253 3.59 4.43 -9.15
CA SER A 253 4.96 4.95 -9.30
C SER A 253 5.00 6.46 -9.56
N THR A 254 3.92 7.06 -10.10
CA THR A 254 3.81 8.53 -10.24
C THR A 254 3.73 9.28 -8.92
N GLN A 255 3.53 8.57 -7.80
CA GLN A 255 3.52 9.17 -6.46
C GLN A 255 4.80 9.97 -6.17
N THR A 256 5.95 9.56 -6.71
CA THR A 256 7.23 10.29 -6.55
C THR A 256 7.20 11.66 -7.24
N ILE A 257 6.57 11.77 -8.41
CA ILE A 257 6.39 13.05 -9.12
C ILE A 257 5.48 13.96 -8.30
N PHE A 258 4.36 13.43 -7.80
CA PHE A 258 3.47 14.22 -6.94
C PHE A 258 4.16 14.66 -5.67
N ALA A 259 4.98 13.80 -5.05
CA ALA A 259 5.76 14.16 -3.86
C ALA A 259 6.72 15.33 -4.16
N ALA A 260 7.47 15.28 -5.27
CA ALA A 260 8.36 16.37 -5.67
C ALA A 260 7.59 17.67 -5.94
N VAL A 261 6.43 17.62 -6.59
CA VAL A 261 5.57 18.80 -6.81
C VAL A 261 5.09 19.39 -5.49
N TRP A 262 4.67 18.56 -4.54
CA TRP A 262 4.25 19.03 -3.22
C TRP A 262 5.41 19.60 -2.41
N ALA A 263 6.60 19.01 -2.49
CA ALA A 263 7.82 19.54 -1.86
C ALA A 263 8.16 20.93 -2.42
N LEU A 264 8.16 21.09 -3.76
CA LEU A 264 8.34 22.40 -4.39
C LEU A 264 7.29 23.42 -3.93
N VAL A 265 6.01 23.06 -3.91
CA VAL A 265 4.91 24.01 -3.64
C VAL A 265 4.81 24.36 -2.15
N LEU A 266 4.98 23.40 -1.25
CA LEU A 266 4.75 23.59 0.19
C LEU A 266 6.03 23.95 0.95
N LEU A 267 7.14 23.29 0.61
CA LEU A 267 8.42 23.47 1.30
C LEU A 267 9.35 24.46 0.59
N HIS A 268 9.00 24.86 -0.65
CA HIS A 268 9.84 25.70 -1.50
C HIS A 268 11.22 25.07 -1.75
N GLU A 269 11.28 23.74 -1.78
CA GLU A 269 12.49 22.99 -2.12
C GLU A 269 12.80 23.11 -3.61
N GLU A 270 14.07 23.28 -3.96
CA GLU A 270 14.51 23.33 -5.36
C GLU A 270 14.47 21.93 -5.96
N ILE A 271 13.86 21.79 -7.14
CA ILE A 271 13.86 20.51 -7.86
C ILE A 271 15.26 20.29 -8.45
N THR A 272 15.87 19.17 -8.09
CA THR A 272 17.20 18.75 -8.56
C THR A 272 17.17 18.32 -10.03
N ASN A 273 18.34 18.34 -10.70
CA ASN A 273 18.44 17.88 -12.09
C ASN A 273 18.09 16.39 -12.22
N HIS A 274 18.49 15.59 -11.23
CA HIS A 274 18.16 14.16 -11.18
C HIS A 274 16.65 13.92 -11.03
N GLU A 275 15.95 14.68 -10.19
CA GLU A 275 14.49 14.62 -10.07
C GLU A 275 13.78 15.00 -11.38
N LEU A 276 14.26 16.05 -12.06
CA LEU A 276 13.71 16.46 -13.36
C LEU A 276 13.89 15.38 -14.42
N VAL A 277 15.10 14.83 -14.56
CA VAL A 277 15.40 13.80 -15.55
C VAL A 277 14.70 12.49 -15.21
N GLY A 278 14.78 12.04 -13.95
CA GLY A 278 14.11 10.82 -13.48
C GLY A 278 12.58 10.93 -13.60
N GLY A 279 12.00 12.05 -13.20
CA GLY A 279 10.58 12.34 -13.38
C GLY A 279 10.17 12.37 -14.85
N GLY A 280 10.99 12.99 -15.71
CA GLY A 280 10.77 13.02 -17.16
C GLY A 280 10.79 11.62 -17.79
N ILE A 281 11.78 10.79 -17.45
CA ILE A 281 11.87 9.38 -17.89
C ILE A 281 10.64 8.60 -17.41
N LEU A 282 10.22 8.81 -16.16
CA LEU A 282 9.05 8.14 -15.59
C LEU A 282 7.78 8.49 -16.37
N VAL A 283 7.49 9.77 -16.58
CA VAL A 283 6.30 10.22 -17.34
C VAL A 283 6.34 9.68 -18.78
N ALA A 284 7.47 9.83 -19.46
CA ALA A 284 7.62 9.39 -20.85
C ALA A 284 7.45 7.87 -20.99
N GLY A 285 8.10 7.10 -20.11
CA GLY A 285 8.04 5.64 -20.11
C GLY A 285 6.62 5.12 -19.82
N LEU A 286 5.96 5.68 -18.81
CA LEU A 286 4.58 5.31 -18.47
C LEU A 286 3.60 5.67 -19.58
N THR A 287 3.76 6.84 -20.21
CA THR A 287 2.92 7.26 -21.33
C THR A 287 3.10 6.33 -22.53
N ALA A 288 4.35 5.98 -22.88
CA ALA A 288 4.65 5.06 -23.97
C ALA A 288 4.07 3.66 -23.71
N VAL A 289 4.25 3.12 -22.50
CA VAL A 289 3.70 1.80 -22.13
C VAL A 289 2.17 1.82 -22.17
N SER A 290 1.54 2.86 -21.63
CA SER A 290 0.07 2.98 -21.62
C SER A 290 -0.50 3.08 -23.03
N TYR A 291 0.16 3.83 -23.91
CA TYR A 291 -0.23 3.95 -25.32
C TYR A 291 -0.13 2.60 -26.06
N LEU A 292 0.99 1.89 -25.88
CA LEU A 292 1.17 0.57 -26.51
C LEU A 292 0.19 -0.47 -25.98
N GLN A 293 -0.15 -0.41 -24.68
CA GLN A 293 -1.17 -1.28 -24.09
C GLN A 293 -2.56 -1.01 -24.67
N SER A 294 -2.97 0.27 -24.78
CA SER A 294 -4.25 0.63 -25.40
C SER A 294 -4.37 0.08 -26.81
N ARG A 295 -3.33 0.27 -27.62
CA ARG A 295 -3.32 -0.22 -29.01
C ARG A 295 -3.43 -1.75 -29.09
N LYS A 296 -2.73 -2.47 -28.21
CA LYS A 296 -2.81 -3.94 -28.15
C LYS A 296 -4.20 -4.42 -27.75
N ASP A 297 -4.86 -3.72 -26.83
CA ASP A 297 -6.22 -4.05 -26.39
C ASP A 297 -7.23 -3.82 -27.54
N ASP A 298 -7.05 -2.77 -28.36
CA ASP A 298 -7.87 -2.48 -29.56
C ASP A 298 -7.73 -3.58 -30.63
N GLU A 299 -6.49 -4.01 -30.93
CA GLU A 299 -6.21 -5.08 -31.91
C GLU A 299 -6.90 -6.41 -31.52
N VAL A 300 -6.91 -6.74 -30.22
CA VAL A 300 -7.59 -7.95 -29.70
C VAL A 300 -9.13 -7.83 -29.78
N GLU A 301 -9.69 -6.62 -29.70
CA GLU A 301 -11.14 -6.41 -29.84
C GLU A 301 -11.60 -6.54 -31.29
N GLU A 302 -10.81 -6.04 -32.26
CA GLU A 302 -11.10 -6.21 -33.70
C GLU A 302 -11.07 -7.69 -34.13
N ASP A 303 -10.08 -8.45 -33.66
CA ASP A 303 -9.99 -9.89 -33.95
C ASP A 303 -11.22 -10.66 -33.46
N LYS A 304 -11.77 -10.28 -32.31
CA LYS A 304 -13.01 -10.89 -31.76
C LYS A 304 -14.26 -10.52 -32.54
N LYS A 305 -14.30 -9.35 -33.21
CA LYS A 305 -15.44 -8.93 -34.05
C LYS A 305 -15.44 -9.62 -35.42
N THR A 306 -14.30 -10.13 -35.84
CA THR A 306 -14.12 -10.79 -37.15
C THR A 306 -14.40 -12.30 -37.11
N GLN A 307 -14.41 -12.90 -35.91
CA GLN A 307 -14.78 -14.31 -35.67
C GLN A 307 -16.28 -14.49 -35.43
#